data_AF-A0A1W2AEP0-F1
#
_entry.id   AF-A0A1W2AEP0-F1
#
_cell.length_a   1.000
_cell.length_b   1.000
_cell.length_c   1.000
_cell.angle_alpha   90.00
_cell.angle_beta   90.00
_cell.angle_gamma   90.00
#
_symmetry.space_group_name_H-M   'P 1'
#
loop_
_entity.id
_entity.type
_entity.pdbx_description
1 polymer ?
#
loop_
_entity_poly.entity_id
_entity_poly.type
_entity_poly.pdbx_seq_one_letter_code
_entity_poly.pdbx_strand_id
1 'polypeptide(L)'
;MIIISNVTYPPESAKEVARRFLTAPVLPDYLTKKGPYISADVKKGIHSITFYELDNARLAQGLVAVGESMAVYIGVPGYKYEIKTYLEIEEGLGIIGA
;
A
#
# COMPACT_ATOMS: atom_id res chain seq x y z
N MET A 1 7.72 3.94 -12.38
CA MET A 1 6.29 3.83 -11.99
C MET A 1 6.18 3.70 -10.49
N ILE A 2 5.03 4.10 -9.92
CA ILE A 2 4.79 4.03 -8.48
C ILE A 2 3.47 3.28 -8.21
N ILE A 3 3.49 2.35 -7.26
CA ILE A 3 2.28 1.84 -6.61
C ILE A 3 2.17 2.53 -5.26
N ILE A 4 0.98 3.01 -4.91
CA ILE A 4 0.69 3.56 -3.58
C ILE A 4 -0.36 2.68 -2.91
N SER A 5 -0.05 2.25 -1.68
CA SER A 5 -1.07 1.67 -0.79
C SER A 5 -1.49 2.69 0.27
N ASN A 6 -2.78 3.03 0.29
CA ASN A 6 -3.39 3.80 1.37
C ASN A 6 -4.12 2.86 2.31
N VAL A 7 -3.95 3.03 3.60
CA VAL A 7 -4.54 2.20 4.65
C VAL A 7 -5.25 3.10 5.64
N THR A 8 -6.41 2.68 6.13
CA THR A 8 -7.12 3.34 7.24
C THR A 8 -7.72 2.31 8.17
N TYR A 9 -7.58 2.52 9.49
CA TYR A 9 -8.20 1.67 10.51
C TYR A 9 -8.49 2.44 11.80
N PRO A 10 -9.47 1.99 12.63
CA PRO A 10 -9.73 2.58 13.94
C PRO A 10 -8.53 2.45 14.89
N PRO A 11 -8.26 3.42 15.78
CA PRO A 11 -7.14 3.33 16.72
C PRO A 11 -7.16 2.08 17.60
N GLU A 12 -8.35 1.55 17.92
CA GLU A 12 -8.56 0.33 18.71
C GLU A 12 -7.96 -0.91 18.02
N SER A 13 -7.92 -0.91 16.68
CA SER A 13 -7.35 -1.99 15.88
C SER A 13 -5.82 -1.92 15.77
N ALA A 14 -5.16 -0.86 16.28
CA ALA A 14 -3.73 -0.64 16.08
C ALA A 14 -2.85 -1.77 16.62
N LYS A 15 -3.22 -2.38 17.76
CA LYS A 15 -2.48 -3.52 18.33
C LYS A 15 -2.50 -4.74 17.40
N GLU A 16 -3.66 -5.04 16.82
CA GLU A 16 -3.80 -6.17 15.92
C GLU A 16 -3.08 -5.90 14.59
N VAL A 17 -3.16 -4.67 14.07
CA VAL A 17 -2.37 -4.27 12.89
C VAL A 17 -0.87 -4.46 13.15
N ALA A 18 -0.35 -3.99 14.28
CA ALA A 18 1.06 -4.15 14.65
C ALA A 18 1.47 -5.64 14.75
N ARG A 19 0.61 -6.48 15.33
CA ARG A 19 0.85 -7.93 15.44
C ARG A 19 1.00 -8.59 14.06
N ARG A 20 0.14 -8.22 13.10
CA ARG A 20 0.16 -8.79 11.75
C ARG A 20 1.21 -8.18 10.83
N PHE A 21 1.62 -6.94 11.09
CA PHE A 21 2.74 -6.32 10.38
C PHE A 21 4.01 -7.17 10.50
N LEU A 22 4.24 -7.79 11.66
CA LEU A 22 5.38 -8.68 11.90
C LEU A 22 5.31 -10.00 11.12
N THR A 23 4.16 -10.34 10.54
CA THR A 23 3.97 -11.56 9.73
C THR A 23 3.94 -11.25 8.23
N ALA A 24 4.16 -9.99 7.83
CA ALA A 24 4.13 -9.60 6.43
C ALA A 24 5.27 -10.29 5.65
N PRO A 25 5.01 -10.77 4.41
CA PRO A 25 6.05 -11.36 3.59
C PRO A 25 7.14 -10.34 3.25
N VAL A 26 8.37 -10.83 3.07
CA VAL A 26 9.46 -10.02 2.51
C VAL A 26 9.07 -9.64 1.08
N LEU A 27 9.18 -8.35 0.76
CA LEU A 27 8.88 -7.89 -0.59
C LEU A 27 10.00 -8.31 -1.55
N PRO A 28 9.67 -8.57 -2.83
CA PRO A 28 10.68 -8.87 -3.84
C PRO A 28 11.69 -7.73 -4.00
N ASP A 29 12.95 -8.07 -4.30
CA ASP A 29 14.06 -7.09 -4.39
C ASP A 29 13.87 -6.02 -5.48
N TYR A 30 13.08 -6.31 -6.51
CA TYR A 30 12.77 -5.35 -7.58
C TYR A 30 11.76 -4.26 -7.13
N LEU A 31 11.14 -4.41 -5.96
CA LEU A 31 10.11 -3.53 -5.44
C LEU A 31 10.67 -2.66 -4.32
N THR A 32 11.09 -1.44 -4.65
CA THR A 32 11.67 -0.52 -3.67
C THR A 32 10.55 0.11 -2.84
N LYS A 33 10.50 -0.20 -1.54
CA LYS A 33 9.49 0.32 -0.59
C LYS A 33 9.96 1.59 0.11
N LYS A 34 9.11 2.63 0.16
CA LYS A 34 9.26 3.82 1.02
C LYS A 34 8.05 3.95 1.95
N GLY A 35 8.28 3.94 3.27
CA GLY A 35 7.24 3.90 4.30
C GLY A 35 7.10 2.53 5.00
N PRO A 36 5.98 2.26 5.71
CA PRO A 36 4.78 3.09 5.79
C PRO A 36 5.01 4.40 6.55
N TYR A 37 4.41 5.49 6.05
CA TYR A 37 4.30 6.76 6.76
C TYR A 37 2.93 6.83 7.41
N ILE A 38 2.88 7.11 8.71
CA ILE A 38 1.67 6.98 9.53
C ILE A 38 1.25 8.35 10.07
N SER A 39 -0.04 8.64 10.00
CA SER A 39 -0.67 9.73 10.74
C SER A 39 -1.82 9.17 11.58
N ALA A 40 -2.11 9.81 12.71
CA ALA A 40 -3.09 9.34 13.67
C ALA A 40 -4.03 10.47 14.10
N ASP A 41 -5.33 10.20 14.08
CA ASP A 41 -6.39 11.09 14.53
C ASP A 41 -7.45 10.25 15.27
N VAL A 42 -7.83 10.66 16.48
CA VAL A 42 -8.78 9.90 17.31
C VAL A 42 -10.17 9.81 16.68
N LYS A 43 -10.56 10.79 15.85
CA LYS A 43 -11.86 10.84 15.16
C LYS A 43 -11.81 10.23 13.76
N LYS A 44 -10.71 10.43 13.03
CA LYS A 44 -10.59 9.99 11.63
C LYS A 44 -9.88 8.63 11.47
N GLY A 45 -9.26 8.15 12.54
CA GLY A 45 -8.56 6.88 12.61
C GLY A 45 -7.06 7.03 12.36
N ILE A 46 -6.41 5.89 12.20
CA ILE A 46 -5.02 5.80 11.80
C ILE A 46 -4.97 5.70 10.28
N HIS A 47 -4.15 6.51 9.67
CA HIS A 47 -3.90 6.49 8.23
C HIS A 47 -2.45 6.11 7.98
N SER A 48 -2.24 5.31 6.94
CA SER A 48 -0.90 4.94 6.49
C SER A 48 -0.81 5.04 4.98
N ILE A 49 0.29 5.59 4.49
CA ILE A 49 0.63 5.61 3.07
C ILE A 49 1.99 4.93 2.86
N THR A 50 2.06 4.05 1.87
CA THR A 50 3.31 3.41 1.46
C THR A 50 3.48 3.54 -0.04
N PHE A 51 4.69 3.87 -0.46
CA PHE A 51 5.08 3.95 -1.86
C PHE A 51 5.92 2.75 -2.22
N TYR A 52 5.68 2.21 -3.40
CA TYR A 52 6.46 1.12 -3.98
C TYR A 52 6.88 1.53 -5.38
N GLU A 53 8.19 1.54 -5.60
CA GLU A 53 8.81 1.94 -6.85
C GLU A 53 9.32 0.70 -7.58
N LEU A 54 9.03 0.62 -8.88
CA LEU A 54 9.33 -0.51 -9.75
C LEU A 54 9.34 -0.12 -11.22
N ASP A 55 9.98 -0.98 -12.02
CA ASP A 55 9.95 -0.92 -13.48
C ASP A 55 8.57 -1.33 -14.04
N ASN A 56 8.18 -0.75 -15.18
CA ASN A 56 6.92 -1.08 -15.85
C ASN A 56 6.81 -2.59 -16.17
N ALA A 57 7.90 -3.19 -16.64
CA ALA A 57 7.95 -4.63 -16.95
C ALA A 57 7.62 -5.53 -15.74
N ARG A 58 7.64 -4.99 -14.51
CA ARG A 58 7.33 -5.70 -13.27
C ARG A 58 5.99 -5.30 -12.65
N LEU A 59 5.19 -4.45 -13.31
CA LEU A 59 3.98 -3.88 -12.72
C LEU A 59 2.99 -4.95 -12.23
N ALA A 60 2.70 -5.95 -13.08
CA ALA A 60 1.76 -7.01 -12.75
C ALA A 60 2.22 -7.82 -11.51
N GLN A 61 3.49 -8.21 -11.47
CA GLN A 61 4.05 -8.93 -10.33
C GLN A 61 4.13 -8.03 -9.08
N GLY A 62 4.42 -6.75 -9.25
CA GLY A 62 4.42 -5.75 -8.17
C GLY A 62 3.05 -5.60 -7.52
N LEU A 63 1.97 -5.51 -8.31
CA LEU A 63 0.61 -5.43 -7.80
C LEU A 63 0.21 -6.66 -7.00
N VAL A 64 0.59 -7.86 -7.46
CA VAL A 64 0.38 -9.10 -6.70
C VAL A 64 1.12 -9.06 -5.37
N ALA A 65 2.42 -8.73 -5.37
CA ALA A 65 3.23 -8.67 -4.16
C ALA A 65 2.71 -7.64 -3.13
N VAL A 66 2.27 -6.46 -3.59
CA VAL A 66 1.63 -5.47 -2.72
C VAL A 66 0.28 -5.98 -2.20
N GLY A 67 -0.52 -6.62 -3.06
CA GLY A 67 -1.79 -7.23 -2.68
C GLY A 67 -1.65 -8.30 -1.59
N GLU A 68 -0.69 -9.21 -1.73
CA GLU A 68 -0.36 -10.24 -0.73
C GLU A 68 0.10 -9.61 0.59
N SER A 69 0.91 -8.56 0.52
CA SER A 69 1.32 -7.77 1.70
C SER A 69 0.13 -7.11 2.41
N MET A 70 -0.90 -6.67 1.67
CA MET A 70 -2.13 -6.13 2.26
C MET A 70 -3.07 -7.22 2.78
N ALA A 71 -3.07 -8.41 2.17
CA ALA A 71 -3.94 -9.52 2.53
C ALA A 71 -3.73 -10.01 3.97
N VAL A 72 -2.53 -9.82 4.54
CA VAL A 72 -2.27 -10.18 5.94
C VAL A 72 -3.19 -9.46 6.93
N TYR A 73 -3.73 -8.28 6.56
CA TYR A 73 -4.63 -7.50 7.41
C TYR A 73 -6.11 -7.85 7.24
N ILE A 74 -6.46 -8.83 6.38
CA ILE A 74 -7.85 -9.27 6.21
C ILE A 74 -8.41 -9.80 7.53
N GLY A 75 -9.53 -9.23 7.97
CA GLY A 75 -10.18 -9.59 9.23
C GLY A 75 -9.78 -8.72 10.42
N VAL A 76 -8.90 -7.73 10.24
CA VAL A 76 -8.72 -6.66 11.23
C VAL A 76 -9.97 -5.76 11.21
N PRO A 77 -10.67 -5.57 12.35
CA PRO A 77 -11.90 -4.76 12.38
C PRO A 77 -11.68 -3.33 11.88
N GLY A 78 -12.50 -2.91 10.92
CA GLY A 78 -12.46 -1.56 10.35
C GLY A 78 -11.24 -1.26 9.48
N TYR A 79 -10.36 -2.23 9.24
CA TYR A 79 -9.22 -2.06 8.34
C TYR A 79 -9.69 -1.95 6.89
N LYS A 80 -9.25 -0.89 6.23
CA LYS A 80 -9.50 -0.62 4.82
C LYS A 80 -8.17 -0.33 4.16
N TYR A 81 -8.02 -0.78 2.92
CA TYR A 81 -6.88 -0.41 2.11
C TYR A 81 -7.29 -0.17 0.67
N GLU A 82 -6.46 0.60 -0.02
CA GLU A 82 -6.53 0.89 -1.44
C GLU A 82 -5.13 0.70 -2.02
N ILE A 83 -5.04 0.07 -3.20
CA ILE A 83 -3.79 -0.06 -3.95
C ILE A 83 -4.04 0.65 -5.29
N LYS A 84 -3.21 1.65 -5.60
CA LYS A 84 -3.30 2.43 -6.83
C LYS A 84 -1.97 2.46 -7.57
N THR A 85 -2.02 2.25 -8.88
CA THR A 85 -0.89 2.48 -9.76
C THR A 85 -0.89 3.93 -10.22
N TYR A 86 0.28 4.55 -10.16
CA TYR A 86 0.57 5.88 -10.67
C TYR A 86 1.63 5.74 -11.76
N LEU A 87 1.27 6.18 -12.96
CA LEU A 87 2.13 6.13 -14.13
C LEU A 87 3.10 7.30 -14.14
N GLU A 88 4.20 7.14 -14.87
CA GLU A 88 5.02 8.29 -15.22
C GLU A 88 4.22 9.25 -16.10
N ILE A 89 4.58 10.54 -16.10
CA ILE A 89 3.81 11.58 -16.80
C ILE A 89 3.59 11.25 -18.29
N GLU A 90 4.60 10.72 -18.97
CA GLU A 90 4.55 10.37 -20.40
C GLU A 90 3.47 9.32 -20.69
N GLU A 91 3.38 8.28 -19.85
CA GLU A 91 2.36 7.23 -19.95
C GLU A 91 0.98 7.74 -19.50
N GLY A 92 0.96 8.58 -18.46
CA GLY A 92 -0.25 9.16 -17.89
C GLY A 92 -0.99 10.08 -18.86
N LEU A 93 -0.27 10.91 -19.62
CA LEU A 93 -0.84 11.79 -20.64
C LEU A 93 -1.63 10.98 -21.69
N GLY A 94 -1.09 9.83 -22.12
CA GLY A 94 -1.76 8.94 -23.05
C GLY A 94 -3.11 8.40 -22.54
N ILE A 95 -3.28 8.20 -21.23
CA ILE A 95 -4.55 7.72 -20.66
C ILE A 95 -5.57 8.85 -20.51
N ILE A 96 -5.13 10.07 -20.21
CA ILE A 96 -6.04 11.22 -20.07
C ILE A 96 -6.32 11.94 -21.40
N GLY A 97 -5.76 11.43 -22.51
CA GLY A 97 -5.98 11.96 -23.86
C GLY A 97 -5.29 13.30 -24.13
N ALA A 98 -4.16 13.55 -23.47
CA ALA A 98 -3.36 14.77 -23.59
C ALA A 98 -2.05 14.53 -24.34
#